data_AF-A0A747XB25-F1
#
_entry.id   AF-A0A747XB25-F1
#
_cell.length_a   1.000
_cell.length_b   1.000
_cell.length_c   1.000
_cell.angle_alpha   90.00
_cell.angle_beta   90.00
_cell.angle_gamma   90.00
#
_symmetry.space_group_name_H-M   'P 1'
#
loop_
_entity.id
_entity.type
_entity.pdbx_description
1 polymer ?
#
loop_
_entity_poly.entity_id
_entity_poly.type
_entity_poly.pdbx_seq_one_letter_code
_entity_poly.pdbx_strand_id
1 'polypeptide(L)'
;MNTITLSNPLDKAQAVLALLIESCRDLDSVEIKTNLAIVNGFLCDAIEAAESRNIKNSLAFRIQFARKNLGMSLDDLAAAVIPGDVEVLLEWENNKSEPCASEIIRLSQALKCDPMWLLTGESSNHQSPATPVHQSRNQYSGQQRSAASDHASHHVKHQSQA
;
A
#
# COMPACT_ATOMS: atom_id res chain seq x y z
N MET A 1 5.89 11.79 -42.48
CA MET A 1 6.04 12.40 -41.15
C MET A 1 5.07 11.71 -40.23
N ASN A 2 5.54 10.71 -39.46
CA ASN A 2 4.69 9.98 -38.52
C ASN A 2 4.86 10.62 -37.14
N THR A 3 3.83 11.28 -36.67
CA THR A 3 3.70 11.74 -35.28
C THR A 3 3.46 10.52 -34.40
N ILE A 4 4.51 10.07 -33.71
CA ILE A 4 4.37 9.07 -32.64
C ILE A 4 3.67 9.78 -31.47
N THR A 5 2.39 9.48 -31.27
CA THR A 5 1.68 9.85 -30.05
C THR A 5 2.21 9.00 -28.89
N LEU A 6 3.29 9.47 -28.27
CA LEU A 6 3.75 8.94 -26.98
C LEU A 6 2.72 9.34 -25.91
N SER A 7 1.97 8.38 -25.36
CA SER A 7 0.91 8.66 -24.39
C SER A 7 1.44 8.97 -22.98
N ASN A 8 2.66 8.52 -22.67
CA ASN A 8 3.30 8.70 -21.37
C ASN A 8 4.24 9.92 -21.36
N PRO A 9 4.11 10.85 -20.39
CA PRO A 9 5.06 11.94 -20.17
C PRO A 9 6.52 11.48 -20.01
N LEU A 10 6.74 10.26 -19.50
CA LEU A 10 8.07 9.66 -19.34
C LEU A 10 8.73 9.39 -20.69
N ASP A 11 8.01 8.75 -21.61
CA ASP A 11 8.51 8.45 -22.96
C ASP A 11 8.82 9.75 -23.73
N LYS A 12 8.02 10.80 -23.52
CA LYS A 12 8.29 12.12 -24.11
C LYS A 12 9.57 12.75 -23.57
N ALA A 13 9.82 12.67 -22.27
CA ALA A 13 11.05 13.17 -21.66
C ALA A 13 12.28 12.42 -22.19
N GLN A 14 12.17 11.11 -22.36
CA GLN A 14 13.23 10.25 -22.89
C GLN A 14 13.54 10.55 -24.37
N ALA A 15 12.50 10.81 -25.18
CA ALA A 15 12.66 11.22 -26.57
C ALA A 15 13.31 12.61 -26.72
N VAL A 16 12.93 13.57 -25.87
CA VAL A 16 13.54 14.92 -25.86
C VAL A 16 15.02 14.85 -25.46
N LEU A 17 15.38 13.97 -24.52
CA LEU A 17 16.76 13.73 -24.13
C LEU A 17 17.60 13.19 -25.30
N ALA A 18 17.09 12.16 -25.99
CA ALA A 18 17.77 11.57 -27.15
C ALA A 18 18.02 12.62 -28.24
N LEU A 19 17.06 13.51 -28.49
CA LEU A 19 17.19 14.62 -29.44
C LEU A 19 18.24 15.66 -29.00
N LEU A 20 18.29 16.00 -27.71
CA LEU A 20 19.30 16.92 -27.16
C LEU A 20 20.71 16.34 -27.23
N ILE A 21 20.86 15.04 -26.94
CA ILE A 21 22.15 14.34 -27.06
C ILE A 21 22.60 14.33 -28.53
N GLU A 22 21.71 14.07 -29.47
CA GLU A 22 22.03 14.06 -30.90
C GLU A 22 22.41 15.45 -31.41
N SER A 23 21.66 16.48 -31.02
CA SER A 23 21.91 17.86 -31.45
C SER A 23 23.21 18.45 -30.88
N CYS A 24 23.74 17.87 -29.81
CA CYS A 24 24.97 18.32 -29.15
C CYS A 24 26.19 17.46 -29.50
N ARG A 25 26.02 16.39 -30.29
CA ARG A 25 27.08 15.42 -30.61
C ARG A 25 28.29 16.06 -31.32
N ASP A 26 28.03 17.05 -32.16
CA ASP A 26 29.04 17.74 -32.98
C ASP A 26 29.62 19.01 -32.32
N LEU A 27 29.25 19.30 -31.06
CA LEU A 27 29.79 20.44 -30.32
C LEU A 27 31.11 20.04 -29.63
N ASP A 28 32.22 20.60 -30.10
CA ASP A 28 33.58 20.20 -29.68
C ASP A 28 34.10 20.82 -28.36
N SER A 29 33.27 21.56 -27.63
CA SER A 29 33.66 22.10 -26.33
C SER A 29 33.60 21.00 -25.25
N VAL A 30 34.75 20.76 -24.59
CA VAL A 30 34.86 19.86 -23.43
C VAL A 30 33.83 20.21 -22.36
N GLU A 31 33.57 21.49 -22.14
CA GLU A 31 32.59 21.99 -21.18
C GLU A 31 31.15 21.56 -21.53
N ILE A 32 30.79 21.54 -22.82
CA ILE A 32 29.48 21.08 -23.30
C ILE A 32 29.34 19.57 -23.10
N LYS A 33 30.39 18.80 -23.40
CA LYS A 33 30.40 17.34 -23.20
C LYS A 33 30.27 16.97 -21.71
N THR A 34 30.97 17.69 -20.84
CA THR A 34 30.87 17.50 -19.38
C THR A 34 29.49 17.87 -18.84
N ASN A 35 28.94 19.01 -19.22
CA ASN A 35 27.63 19.45 -18.77
C ASN A 35 26.51 18.51 -19.26
N LEU A 36 26.60 18.00 -20.50
CA LEU A 36 25.66 17.01 -21.03
C LEU A 36 25.71 15.70 -20.25
N ALA A 37 26.91 15.20 -19.90
CA ALA A 37 27.06 14.00 -19.08
C ALA A 37 26.47 14.16 -17.68
N ILE A 38 26.66 15.33 -17.06
CA ILE A 38 26.08 15.66 -15.74
C ILE A 38 24.54 15.69 -15.82
N VAL A 39 23.97 16.36 -16.82
CA VAL A 39 22.52 16.44 -17.03
C VAL A 39 21.93 15.05 -17.28
N ASN A 40 22.61 14.20 -18.06
CA ASN A 40 22.21 12.81 -18.27
C ASN A 40 22.18 12.02 -16.96
N GLY A 41 23.19 12.17 -16.10
CA GLY A 41 23.22 11.51 -14.79
C GLY A 41 22.03 11.90 -13.92
N PHE A 42 21.78 13.20 -13.74
CA PHE A 42 20.65 13.67 -12.95
C PHE A 42 19.30 13.24 -13.52
N LEU A 43 19.18 13.15 -14.84
CA LEU A 43 17.95 12.72 -15.48
C LEU A 43 17.72 11.21 -15.30
N CYS A 44 18.76 10.38 -15.41
CA CYS A 44 18.68 8.96 -15.10
C CYS A 44 18.22 8.73 -13.65
N ASP A 45 18.82 9.43 -12.69
CA ASP A 45 18.43 9.35 -11.27
C ASP A 45 16.96 9.77 -11.06
N ALA A 46 16.53 10.84 -11.75
CA ALA A 46 15.15 11.33 -11.66
C ALA A 46 14.13 10.36 -12.30
N ILE A 47 14.51 9.69 -13.39
CA ILE A 47 13.70 8.65 -14.06
C ILE A 47 13.57 7.43 -13.15
N GLU A 48 14.67 6.92 -12.61
CA GLU A 48 14.67 5.75 -11.71
C GLU A 48 13.84 6.03 -10.43
N ALA A 49 13.95 7.25 -9.89
CA ALA A 49 13.13 7.69 -8.77
C ALA A 49 11.65 7.86 -9.13
N ALA A 50 11.31 8.21 -10.38
CA ALA A 50 9.94 8.28 -10.86
C ALA A 50 9.33 6.89 -11.07
N GLU A 51 10.07 5.95 -11.65
CA GLU A 51 9.66 4.55 -11.83
C GLU A 51 9.45 3.85 -10.48
N SER A 52 10.37 4.06 -9.54
CA SER A 52 10.25 3.55 -8.16
C SER A 52 9.03 4.11 -7.43
N ARG A 53 8.68 5.39 -7.66
CA ARG A 53 7.44 5.99 -7.13
C ARG A 53 6.19 5.43 -7.81
N ASN A 54 6.26 5.15 -9.11
CA ASN A 54 5.14 4.59 -9.86
C ASN A 54 4.81 3.16 -9.40
N ILE A 55 5.82 2.33 -9.14
CA ILE A 55 5.62 0.96 -8.62
C ILE A 55 4.96 0.98 -7.24
N LYS A 56 5.40 1.88 -6.35
CA LYS A 56 4.81 2.05 -5.00
C LYS A 56 3.40 2.65 -5.00
N ASN A 57 2.92 3.14 -6.14
CA ASN A 57 1.55 3.63 -6.30
C ASN A 57 0.73 2.80 -7.30
N SER A 58 1.15 1.57 -7.59
CA SER A 58 0.39 0.65 -8.41
C SER A 58 -0.74 -0.03 -7.61
N LEU A 59 -1.77 -0.48 -8.33
CA LEU A 59 -2.82 -1.34 -7.75
C LEU A 59 -2.20 -2.63 -7.16
N ALA A 60 -1.28 -3.25 -7.90
CA ALA A 60 -0.52 -4.41 -7.49
C ALA A 60 0.15 -4.22 -6.11
N PHE A 61 0.85 -3.11 -5.93
CA PHE A 61 1.47 -2.76 -4.66
C PHE A 61 0.45 -2.59 -3.54
N ARG A 62 -0.67 -1.90 -3.80
CA ARG A 62 -1.70 -1.67 -2.78
C ARG A 62 -2.40 -2.95 -2.35
N ILE A 63 -2.68 -3.88 -3.28
CA ILE A 63 -3.20 -5.22 -2.97
C ILE A 63 -2.22 -5.94 -2.04
N GLN A 64 -0.95 -6.01 -2.43
CA GLN A 64 0.07 -6.70 -1.64
C GLN A 64 0.28 -6.06 -0.26
N PHE A 65 0.34 -4.73 -0.20
CA PHE A 65 0.49 -3.97 1.04
C PHE A 65 -0.68 -4.24 2.00
N ALA A 66 -1.91 -4.13 1.49
CA ALA A 66 -3.11 -4.39 2.27
C ALA A 66 -3.16 -5.83 2.80
N ARG A 67 -2.86 -6.81 1.95
CA ARG A 67 -2.85 -8.23 2.32
C ARG A 67 -1.83 -8.51 3.42
N LYS A 68 -0.60 -8.02 3.25
CA LYS A 68 0.46 -8.19 4.25
C LYS A 68 0.13 -7.50 5.58
N ASN A 69 -0.55 -6.35 5.56
CA ASN A 69 -0.99 -5.66 6.78
C ASN A 69 -2.03 -6.45 7.58
N LEU A 70 -2.85 -7.26 6.90
CA LEU A 70 -3.80 -8.16 7.54
C LEU A 70 -3.18 -9.51 7.94
N GLY A 71 -1.91 -9.75 7.62
CA GLY A 71 -1.25 -11.04 7.88
C GLY A 71 -1.80 -12.19 7.03
N MET A 72 -2.48 -11.87 5.92
CA MET A 72 -3.07 -12.89 5.03
C MET A 72 -2.01 -13.51 4.12
N SER A 73 -2.04 -14.83 3.97
CA SER A 73 -1.31 -15.50 2.90
C SER A 73 -1.93 -15.17 1.53
N LEU A 74 -1.20 -15.47 0.45
CA LEU A 74 -1.74 -15.29 -0.89
C LEU A 74 -2.96 -16.20 -1.10
N ASP A 75 -2.90 -17.45 -0.63
CA ASP A 75 -3.99 -18.41 -0.64
C ASP A 75 -5.23 -17.91 0.12
N ASP A 76 -5.05 -17.29 1.30
CA ASP A 76 -6.18 -16.75 2.09
C ASP A 76 -6.94 -15.67 1.33
N LEU A 77 -6.21 -14.78 0.63
CA LEU A 77 -6.84 -13.73 -0.16
C LEU A 77 -7.49 -14.30 -1.42
N ALA A 78 -6.85 -15.26 -2.08
CA ALA A 78 -7.41 -15.91 -3.27
C ALA A 78 -8.70 -16.65 -2.92
N ALA A 79 -8.72 -17.41 -1.83
CA ALA A 79 -9.92 -18.10 -1.35
C ALA A 79 -11.10 -17.14 -1.09
N ALA A 80 -10.83 -15.88 -0.72
CA ALA A 80 -11.87 -14.87 -0.48
C ALA A 80 -12.34 -14.14 -1.76
N VAL A 81 -11.48 -14.02 -2.77
CA VAL A 81 -11.70 -13.14 -3.93
C VAL A 81 -11.95 -13.93 -5.21
N ILE A 82 -11.15 -14.96 -5.43
CA ILE A 82 -11.12 -15.82 -6.62
C ILE A 82 -10.80 -17.29 -6.22
N PRO A 83 -11.79 -18.02 -5.68
CA PRO A 83 -11.55 -19.36 -5.15
C PRO A 83 -11.02 -20.32 -6.22
N GLY A 84 -9.89 -20.97 -5.93
CA GLY A 84 -9.28 -21.96 -6.82
C GLY A 84 -8.29 -21.41 -7.84
N ASP A 85 -7.98 -20.10 -7.82
CA ASP A 85 -7.06 -19.47 -8.77
C ASP A 85 -6.09 -18.49 -8.07
N VAL A 86 -5.14 -19.05 -7.34
CA VAL A 86 -4.09 -18.29 -6.63
C VAL A 86 -3.13 -17.63 -7.62
N GLU A 87 -2.90 -18.26 -8.77
CA GLU A 87 -2.02 -17.78 -9.82
C GLU A 87 -2.51 -16.45 -10.39
N VAL A 88 -3.82 -16.28 -10.64
CA VAL A 88 -4.38 -15.00 -11.08
C VAL A 88 -4.17 -13.90 -10.03
N LEU A 89 -4.35 -14.20 -8.75
CA LEU A 89 -4.05 -13.23 -7.68
C LEU A 89 -2.55 -12.86 -7.64
N LEU A 90 -1.67 -13.84 -7.86
CA LEU A 90 -0.22 -13.61 -7.96
C LEU A 90 0.13 -12.71 -9.14
N GLU A 91 -0.54 -12.87 -10.28
CA GLU A 91 -0.36 -12.01 -11.44
C GLU A 91 -0.78 -10.56 -11.14
N TRP A 92 -1.88 -10.36 -10.41
CA TRP A 92 -2.31 -9.03 -9.98
C TRP A 92 -1.27 -8.38 -9.06
N GLU A 93 -0.74 -9.09 -8.06
CA GLU A 93 0.31 -8.55 -7.18
C GLU A 93 1.65 -8.30 -7.88
N ASN A 94 1.89 -8.95 -9.02
CA ASN A 94 3.07 -8.74 -9.85
C ASN A 94 2.83 -7.80 -11.04
N ASN A 95 1.68 -7.13 -11.09
CA ASN A 95 1.30 -6.20 -12.14
C ASN A 95 1.36 -6.82 -13.56
N LYS A 96 1.05 -8.11 -13.68
CA LYS A 96 1.01 -8.87 -14.95
C LYS A 96 -0.37 -8.88 -15.60
N SER A 97 -1.41 -8.80 -14.79
CA SER A 97 -2.81 -8.67 -15.22
C SER A 97 -3.55 -7.78 -14.23
N GLU A 98 -4.71 -7.28 -14.62
CA GLU A 98 -5.53 -6.39 -13.78
C GLU A 98 -6.84 -7.08 -13.38
N PRO A 99 -7.30 -6.91 -12.13
CA PRO A 99 -8.62 -7.39 -11.72
C PRO A 99 -9.72 -6.58 -12.42
N CYS A 100 -10.80 -7.25 -12.79
CA CYS A 100 -12.01 -6.57 -13.26
C CYS A 100 -12.72 -5.83 -12.11
N ALA A 101 -13.67 -4.95 -12.45
CA ALA A 101 -14.40 -4.15 -11.47
C ALA A 101 -15.07 -5.00 -10.37
N SER A 102 -15.60 -6.19 -10.70
CA SER A 102 -16.22 -7.07 -9.69
C SER A 102 -15.21 -7.62 -8.68
N GLU A 103 -13.98 -7.87 -9.12
CA GLU A 103 -12.89 -8.37 -8.28
C GLU A 103 -12.32 -7.25 -7.41
N ILE A 104 -12.28 -6.00 -7.90
CA ILE A 104 -11.93 -4.82 -7.09
C ILE A 104 -12.86 -4.68 -5.89
N ILE A 105 -14.17 -4.89 -6.07
CA ILE A 105 -15.14 -4.86 -4.97
C ILE A 105 -14.89 -6.00 -3.98
N ARG A 106 -14.59 -7.22 -4.45
CA ARG A 106 -14.27 -8.34 -3.55
C ARG A 106 -12.96 -8.13 -2.81
N LEU A 107 -11.93 -7.62 -3.49
CA LEU A 107 -10.65 -7.25 -2.91
C LEU A 107 -10.84 -6.21 -1.81
N SER A 108 -11.61 -5.15 -2.05
CA SER A 108 -11.83 -4.10 -1.04
C SER A 108 -12.52 -4.67 0.22
N GLN A 109 -13.48 -5.58 0.04
CA GLN A 109 -14.17 -6.27 1.14
C GLN A 109 -13.26 -7.23 1.92
N ALA A 110 -12.42 -8.00 1.23
CA ALA A 110 -11.47 -8.92 1.85
C ALA A 110 -10.37 -8.15 2.60
N LEU A 111 -9.84 -7.12 1.96
CA LEU A 111 -8.74 -6.28 2.45
C LEU A 111 -9.17 -5.18 3.43
N LYS A 112 -10.46 -5.08 3.74
CA LYS A 112 -11.03 -4.11 4.69
C LYS A 112 -10.63 -2.67 4.38
N CYS A 113 -10.71 -2.31 3.09
CA CYS A 113 -10.42 -0.97 2.59
C CYS A 113 -11.52 -0.48 1.65
N ASP A 114 -11.49 0.81 1.35
CA ASP A 114 -12.35 1.45 0.37
C ASP A 114 -11.86 1.11 -1.07
N PRO A 115 -12.77 0.77 -2.01
CA PRO A 115 -12.38 0.42 -3.38
C PRO A 115 -11.70 1.58 -4.12
N MET A 116 -12.07 2.84 -3.85
CA MET A 116 -11.38 4.00 -4.43
C MET A 116 -9.99 4.18 -3.81
N TRP A 117 -9.78 3.87 -2.53
CA TRP A 117 -8.42 3.79 -1.97
C TRP A 117 -7.59 2.74 -2.73
N LEU A 118 -8.16 1.57 -2.99
CA LEU A 118 -7.47 0.50 -3.71
C LEU A 118 -7.11 0.89 -5.15
N LEU A 119 -7.95 1.69 -5.82
CA LEU A 119 -7.71 2.18 -7.18
C LEU A 119 -6.75 3.38 -7.27
N THR A 120 -6.79 4.29 -6.29
CA THR A 120 -6.08 5.58 -6.37
C THR A 120 -4.88 5.71 -5.43
N GLY A 121 -4.89 4.98 -4.32
CA GLY A 121 -3.97 5.16 -3.20
C GLY A 121 -4.23 6.39 -2.35
N GLU A 122 -5.30 7.14 -2.60
CA GLU A 122 -5.61 8.36 -1.87
C GLU A 122 -6.28 8.06 -0.52
N SER A 123 -5.63 8.40 0.59
CA SER A 123 -6.17 8.18 1.94
C SER A 123 -6.92 9.38 2.53
N SER A 124 -6.99 10.51 1.82
CA SER A 124 -7.61 11.75 2.33
C SER A 124 -9.11 11.61 2.57
N ASN A 125 -9.80 10.84 1.72
CA ASN A 125 -11.25 10.63 1.76
C ASN A 125 -11.67 9.15 1.71
N HIS A 126 -10.71 8.22 1.67
CA HIS A 126 -10.98 6.79 1.49
C HIS A 126 -10.28 5.97 2.57
N GLN A 127 -10.98 4.96 3.08
CA GLN A 127 -10.48 4.09 4.13
C GLN A 127 -9.33 3.19 3.62
N SER A 128 -8.13 3.37 4.16
CA SER A 128 -7.01 2.46 3.94
C SER A 128 -7.21 1.12 4.69
N PRO A 129 -6.50 0.04 4.32
CA PRO A 129 -6.57 -1.25 5.00
C PRO A 129 -6.28 -1.11 6.48
N ALA A 130 -6.92 -1.95 7.30
CA ALA A 130 -6.63 -2.00 8.73
C ALA A 130 -5.15 -2.35 8.96
N THR A 131 -4.48 -1.58 9.82
CA THR A 131 -3.13 -1.90 10.29
C THR A 131 -3.15 -3.14 11.19
N PRO A 132 -2.03 -3.88 11.33
CA PRO A 132 -1.94 -4.99 12.26
C PRO A 132 -2.25 -4.48 13.67
N VAL A 133 -3.44 -4.79 14.18
CA VAL A 133 -3.81 -4.53 15.57
C VAL A 133 -2.86 -5.37 16.42
N HIS A 134 -2.05 -4.73 17.27
CA HIS A 134 -1.36 -5.40 18.36
C HIS A 134 -2.41 -6.21 19.16
N GLN A 135 -2.36 -7.54 19.02
CA GLN A 135 -3.30 -8.49 19.62
C GLN A 135 -3.20 -8.62 21.16
N SER A 136 -2.75 -7.61 21.90
CA SER A 136 -2.37 -7.81 23.31
C SER A 136 -2.76 -6.68 24.27
N ARG A 137 -3.97 -6.09 24.14
CA ARG A 137 -4.47 -5.22 25.23
C ARG A 137 -5.89 -5.48 25.75
N ASN A 138 -6.77 -6.16 25.04
CA ASN A 138 -8.18 -6.24 25.45
C ASN A 138 -8.64 -7.57 26.08
N GLN A 139 -7.74 -8.50 26.40
CA GLN A 139 -8.12 -9.76 27.08
C GLN A 139 -7.91 -9.79 28.61
N TYR A 140 -7.32 -8.75 29.23
CA TYR A 140 -7.02 -8.77 30.67
C TYR A 140 -7.79 -7.76 31.55
N SER A 141 -8.69 -6.95 30.99
CA SER A 141 -9.39 -5.90 31.75
C SER A 141 -10.78 -6.29 32.26
N GLY A 142 -11.26 -7.51 31.97
CA GLY A 142 -12.65 -7.92 32.19
C GLY A 142 -12.94 -8.79 33.41
N GLN A 143 -11.94 -9.24 34.19
CA GLN A 143 -12.17 -10.32 35.17
C GLN A 143 -11.60 -10.11 36.59
N GLN A 144 -11.25 -8.88 36.98
CA GLN A 144 -10.81 -8.60 38.35
C GLN A 144 -11.54 -7.41 39.01
N ARG A 145 -12.88 -7.46 39.10
CA ARG A 145 -13.66 -6.72 40.11
C ARG A 145 -14.97 -7.45 40.44
N SER A 146 -14.90 -8.63 41.06
CA SER A 146 -16.08 -9.24 41.70
C SER A 146 -15.77 -10.04 42.98
N ALA A 147 -14.57 -9.91 43.55
CA ALA A 147 -14.21 -10.58 44.80
C ALA A 147 -13.68 -9.58 45.83
N ALA A 148 -14.53 -8.64 46.22
CA ALA A 148 -14.46 -7.98 47.53
C ALA A 148 -15.91 -7.85 48.02
N SER A 149 -16.57 -9.00 48.17
CA SER A 149 -17.77 -9.11 48.99
C SER A 149 -17.27 -9.30 50.41
N ASP A 150 -17.33 -8.23 51.18
CA ASP A 150 -16.91 -8.15 52.57
C ASP A 150 -17.48 -9.31 53.38
N HIS A 151 -16.59 -10.20 53.82
CA HIS A 151 -16.87 -11.24 54.80
C HIS A 151 -15.96 -10.98 55.99
N ALA A 152 -16.40 -10.12 56.91
CA ALA A 152 -15.79 -10.03 58.23
C ALA A 152 -16.80 -9.59 59.29
N SER A 153 -17.00 -10.50 60.24
CA SER A 153 -17.35 -10.27 61.65
C SER A 153 -18.83 -10.24 62.04
N HIS A 154 -19.37 -11.45 62.23
CA HIS A 154 -20.23 -11.74 63.38
C HIS A 154 -19.44 -11.51 64.68
N HIS A 155 -19.87 -10.56 65.53
CA HIS A 155 -19.90 -10.82 66.96
C HIS A 155 -21.03 -10.02 67.63
N VAL A 156 -21.93 -10.80 68.23
CA VAL A 156 -23.09 -10.42 69.05
C VAL A 156 -22.64 -9.88 70.41
N LYS A 157 -23.40 -8.91 70.97
CA LYS A 157 -23.66 -8.57 72.39
C LYS A 157 -23.75 -7.04 72.54
N HIS A 158 -24.70 -6.38 73.18
CA HIS A 158 -25.68 -6.70 74.23
C HIS A 158 -26.81 -5.63 74.19
N GLN A 159 -28.01 -5.98 74.68
CA GLN A 159 -28.98 -5.23 75.52
C GLN A 159 -29.14 -3.70 75.33
N SER A 160 -30.34 -3.11 75.31
CA SER A 160 -31.42 -3.21 76.30
C SER A 160 -32.76 -2.73 75.75
N GLN A 161 -33.84 -3.35 76.23
CA GLN A 161 -35.20 -2.82 76.19
C GLN A 161 -35.36 -1.68 77.21
N ALA A 162 -36.11 -0.65 76.83
CA ALA A 162 -37.17 -0.01 77.63
C ALA A 162 -38.00 0.87 76.70
#